data_AF-A0A5B7TH74-F1
#
_entry.id   AF-A0A5B7TH74-F1
#
_cell.length_a   1.000
_cell.length_b   1.000
_cell.length_c   1.000
_cell.angle_alpha   90.00
_cell.angle_beta   90.00
_cell.angle_gamma   90.00
#
_symmetry.space_group_name_H-M   'P 1'
#
loop_
_entity.id
_entity.type
_entity.pdbx_description
1 polymer ?
#
loop_
_entity_poly.entity_id
_entity_poly.type
_entity_poly.pdbx_seq_one_letter_code
_entity_poly.pdbx_strand_id
1 'polypeptide(L)'
;MKEKIMAFLQNEKVKENIKRVFNKRNLKKVVIVIIIAAALKITYSFAFEVKGYVSRIDGSKITVVNYLTTQTVDIGSFINTLDNIQVGDKIVIKKNLSGQVMSVKDINKDKRLIDKHNFRDFNGHYFKRR
;
A
#
# COMPACT_ATOMS: atom_id res chain seq x y z
N MET A 1 16.64 -0.96 21.42
CA MET A 1 16.50 -2.07 20.43
C MET A 1 17.79 -2.29 19.63
N LYS A 2 18.43 -1.23 19.11
CA LYS A 2 19.74 -1.30 18.44
C LYS A 2 20.86 -1.91 19.30
N GLU A 3 20.93 -1.56 20.59
CA GLU A 3 21.95 -2.09 21.52
C GLU A 3 21.84 -3.61 21.74
N LYS A 4 20.62 -4.15 21.82
CA LYS A 4 20.38 -5.59 21.95
C LYS A 4 20.84 -6.36 20.71
N ILE A 5 20.66 -5.77 19.52
CA ILE A 5 21.12 -6.35 18.25
C ILE A 5 22.66 -6.34 18.19
N MET A 6 23.28 -5.26 18.67
CA MET A 6 24.74 -5.11 18.66
C MET A 6 25.43 -6.09 19.63
N ALA A 7 24.86 -6.27 20.83
CA ALA A 7 25.32 -7.28 21.79
C ALA A 7 25.17 -8.72 21.26
N PHE A 8 24.10 -9.00 20.51
CA PHE A 8 23.87 -10.31 19.90
C PHE A 8 24.87 -10.62 18.78
N LEU A 9 25.26 -9.61 17.99
CA LEU A 9 26.28 -9.74 16.93
C LEU A 9 27.71 -9.86 17.46
N GLN A 10 27.99 -9.36 18.67
CA GLN A 10 29.30 -9.47 19.32
C GLN A 10 29.52 -10.83 20.00
N ASN A 11 28.47 -11.63 20.16
CA ASN A 11 28.53 -12.96 20.76
C ASN A 11 29.40 -13.90 19.89
N GLU A 12 30.42 -14.52 20.49
CA GLU A 12 31.41 -15.34 19.77
C GLU A 12 30.78 -16.48 18.95
N LYS A 13 29.76 -17.12 19.51
CA LYS A 13 29.00 -18.19 18.82
C LYS A 13 28.31 -17.68 17.56
N VAL A 14 27.83 -16.44 17.56
CA VAL A 14 27.17 -15.81 16.41
C VAL A 14 28.21 -15.41 15.36
N LYS A 15 29.35 -14.84 15.78
CA LYS A 15 30.47 -14.54 14.87
C LYS A 15 31.02 -15.77 14.15
N GLU A 16 31.15 -16.89 14.86
CA GLU A 16 31.67 -18.13 14.27
C GLU A 16 30.70 -18.73 13.25
N ASN A 17 29.40 -18.73 13.57
CA ASN A 17 28.34 -19.14 12.66
C ASN A 17 28.25 -18.24 11.41
N ILE A 18 28.36 -16.91 11.58
CA ILE A 18 28.42 -15.96 10.46
C ILE A 18 29.65 -16.24 9.59
N LYS A 19 30.84 -16.45 10.16
CA LYS A 19 32.05 -16.80 9.38
C LYS A 19 31.88 -18.10 8.57
N ARG A 20 31.22 -19.13 9.12
CA ARG A 20 30.94 -20.38 8.40
C ARG A 20 29.92 -20.19 7.27
N VAL A 21 28.88 -19.39 7.51
CA VAL A 21 27.81 -19.12 6.54
C VAL A 21 28.28 -18.18 5.41
N PHE A 22 29.14 -17.21 5.72
CA PHE A 22 29.72 -16.25 4.77
C PHE A 22 31.03 -16.72 4.14
N ASN A 23 31.31 -18.03 4.14
CA ASN A 23 32.43 -18.57 3.38
C ASN A 23 32.15 -18.44 1.87
N LYS A 24 33.16 -18.15 1.02
CA LYS A 24 32.98 -17.79 -0.42
C LYS A 24 32.11 -18.78 -1.21
N ARG A 25 32.09 -20.06 -0.82
CA ARG A 25 31.25 -21.12 -1.41
C ARG A 25 29.77 -21.00 -1.09
N ASN A 26 29.43 -20.53 0.12
CA ASN A 26 28.06 -20.38 0.60
C ASN A 26 27.51 -18.97 0.35
N LEU A 27 28.39 -17.98 0.11
CA LEU A 27 28.02 -16.60 -0.19
C LEU A 27 27.02 -16.48 -1.35
N LYS A 28 27.23 -17.23 -2.45
CA LYS A 28 26.30 -17.24 -3.59
C LYS A 28 24.90 -17.75 -3.19
N LYS A 29 24.82 -18.80 -2.36
CA LYS A 29 23.53 -19.33 -1.87
C LYS A 29 22.83 -18.32 -0.97
N VAL A 30 23.56 -17.67 -0.07
CA VAL A 30 23.03 -16.63 0.83
C VAL A 30 22.47 -15.45 0.02
N VAL A 31 23.19 -14.99 -1.00
CA VAL A 31 22.73 -13.91 -1.88
C VAL A 31 21.44 -14.30 -2.60
N ILE A 32 21.36 -15.51 -3.15
CA ILE A 32 20.13 -16.01 -3.79
C ILE A 32 18.97 -16.04 -2.80
N VAL A 33 19.18 -16.52 -1.58
CA VAL A 33 18.14 -16.55 -0.53
C VAL A 33 17.65 -15.14 -0.18
N ILE A 34 18.56 -14.16 -0.09
CA ILE A 34 18.18 -12.75 0.15
C ILE A 34 17.34 -12.20 -1.01
N ILE A 35 17.73 -12.49 -2.25
CA ILE A 35 16.99 -12.06 -3.44
C ILE A 35 15.58 -12.67 -3.46
N ILE A 36 15.46 -13.97 -3.19
CA ILE A 36 14.16 -14.66 -3.11
C ILE A 36 13.31 -14.07 -1.99
N ALA A 37 13.88 -13.84 -0.80
CA ALA A 37 13.17 -13.26 0.32
C ALA A 37 12.67 -11.83 0.01
N ALA A 38 13.51 -11.02 -0.66
CA ALA A 38 13.12 -9.69 -1.10
C ALA A 38 12.00 -9.73 -2.15
N ALA A 39 12.13 -10.60 -3.16
CA ALA A 39 11.12 -10.79 -4.19
C ALA A 39 9.77 -11.21 -3.59
N LEU A 40 9.76 -12.21 -2.70
CA LEU A 40 8.56 -12.65 -2.00
C LEU A 40 7.90 -11.51 -1.23
N LYS A 41 8.67 -10.72 -0.47
CA LYS A 41 8.12 -9.58 0.29
C LYS A 41 7.44 -8.54 -0.61
N ILE A 42 8.03 -8.29 -1.78
CA ILE A 42 7.48 -7.37 -2.78
C ILE A 42 6.19 -7.97 -3.36
N THR A 43 6.20 -9.23 -3.80
CA THR A 43 5.02 -9.92 -4.34
C THR A 43 3.86 -9.94 -3.35
N TYR A 44 4.13 -10.19 -2.06
CA TYR A 44 3.12 -10.11 -1.01
C TYR A 44 2.50 -8.70 -0.94
N SER A 45 3.31 -7.65 -0.98
CA SER A 45 2.79 -6.27 -0.90
C SER A 45 1.93 -5.90 -2.11
N PHE A 46 2.29 -6.37 -3.31
CA PHE A 46 1.55 -6.11 -4.55
C PHE A 46 0.28 -6.97 -4.71
N ALA A 47 0.25 -8.18 -4.16
CA ALA A 47 -0.91 -9.05 -4.24
C ALA A 47 -2.06 -8.62 -3.32
N PHE A 48 -1.73 -8.04 -2.15
CA PHE A 48 -2.73 -7.71 -1.13
C PHE A 48 -3.16 -6.26 -1.12
N GLU A 49 -2.40 -5.32 -1.68
CA GLU A 49 -2.76 -3.92 -1.69
C GLU A 49 -2.67 -3.32 -3.09
N VAL A 50 -3.82 -3.04 -3.70
CA VAL A 50 -3.92 -2.34 -4.98
C VAL A 50 -4.18 -0.87 -4.68
N LYS A 51 -3.13 -0.05 -4.80
CA LYS A 51 -3.19 1.39 -4.63
C LYS A 51 -2.96 2.09 -5.96
N GLY A 52 -3.86 2.99 -6.35
CA GLY A 52 -3.73 3.71 -7.60
C GLY A 52 -4.91 4.62 -7.89
N TYR A 53 -4.99 5.09 -9.14
CA TYR A 53 -6.09 5.90 -9.63
C TYR A 53 -7.09 5.03 -10.39
N VAL A 54 -8.37 5.31 -10.21
CA VAL A 54 -9.44 4.64 -10.95
C VAL A 54 -9.41 5.14 -12.39
N SER A 55 -9.21 4.22 -13.34
CA SER A 55 -9.24 4.54 -14.77
C SER A 55 -10.55 4.16 -15.43
N ARG A 56 -11.26 3.15 -14.91
CA ARG A 56 -12.54 2.68 -15.45
C ARG A 56 -13.36 2.02 -14.35
N ILE A 57 -14.67 2.21 -14.43
CA ILE A 57 -15.67 1.56 -13.57
C ILE A 57 -16.67 0.87 -14.51
N ASP A 58 -16.90 -0.43 -14.31
CA ASP A 58 -17.81 -1.26 -15.09
C ASP A 58 -18.63 -2.13 -14.13
N GLY A 59 -19.73 -1.55 -13.63
CA GLY A 59 -20.58 -2.17 -12.61
C GLY A 59 -19.80 -2.52 -11.35
N SER A 60 -19.63 -3.83 -11.09
CA SER A 60 -18.88 -4.35 -9.95
C SER A 60 -17.36 -4.34 -10.12
N LYS A 61 -16.85 -4.02 -11.31
CA LYS A 61 -15.43 -4.09 -11.64
C LYS A 61 -14.83 -2.69 -11.71
N ILE A 62 -13.70 -2.49 -11.05
CA ILE A 62 -12.93 -1.24 -11.16
C ILE A 62 -11.53 -1.55 -11.66
N THR A 63 -11.11 -0.80 -12.67
CA THR A 63 -9.74 -0.80 -13.16
C THR A 63 -8.95 0.29 -12.45
N VAL A 64 -7.93 -0.12 -11.71
CA VAL A 64 -7.01 0.75 -10.98
C VAL A 64 -5.66 0.75 -11.68
N VAL A 65 -5.14 1.94 -11.92
CA VAL A 65 -3.84 2.15 -12.55
C VAL A 65 -2.88 2.73 -11.52
N ASN A 66 -1.73 2.11 -11.38
CA ASN A 66 -0.58 2.62 -10.64
C ASN A 66 0.60 2.80 -11.61
N TYR A 67 1.65 3.51 -11.18
CA TYR A 67 2.86 3.76 -11.97
C TYR A 67 3.52 2.49 -12.53
N LEU A 68 3.31 1.34 -11.90
CA LEU A 68 3.94 0.07 -12.27
C LEU A 68 2.99 -0.91 -12.96
N THR A 69 1.70 -0.89 -12.65
CA THR A 69 0.76 -1.91 -13.11
C THR A 69 -0.67 -1.37 -13.22
N THR A 70 -1.40 -1.88 -14.20
CA THR A 70 -2.86 -1.73 -14.32
C THR A 70 -3.52 -3.03 -13.86
N GLN A 71 -4.49 -2.93 -12.95
CA GLN A 71 -5.21 -4.10 -12.45
C GLN A 71 -6.72 -3.84 -12.43
N THR A 72 -7.49 -4.79 -12.95
CA THR A 72 -8.95 -4.80 -12.81
C THR A 72 -9.33 -5.67 -11.63
N VAL A 73 -10.13 -5.14 -10.72
CA VAL A 73 -10.57 -5.82 -9.50
C VAL A 73 -12.08 -5.86 -9.48
N ASP A 74 -12.64 -7.06 -9.27
CA ASP A 74 -14.06 -7.23 -8.98
C ASP A 74 -14.30 -7.00 -7.50
N ILE A 75 -15.26 -6.13 -7.21
CA ILE A 75 -15.53 -5.61 -5.88
C ILE A 75 -16.93 -5.96 -5.40
N GLY A 76 -17.70 -6.72 -6.20
CA GLY A 76 -19.00 -7.34 -5.90
C GLY A 76 -19.75 -6.81 -4.66
N SER A 77 -19.37 -7.28 -3.48
CA SER A 77 -20.04 -7.00 -2.19
C SER A 77 -19.82 -5.60 -1.62
N PHE A 78 -18.87 -4.82 -2.15
CA PHE A 78 -18.53 -3.48 -1.67
C PHE A 78 -19.12 -2.36 -2.55
N ILE A 79 -19.93 -2.69 -3.56
CA ILE A 79 -20.57 -1.72 -4.48
C ILE A 79 -21.31 -0.61 -3.72
N ASN A 80 -22.05 -0.95 -2.66
CA ASN A 80 -22.81 0.04 -1.89
C ASN A 80 -21.90 0.99 -1.08
N THR A 81 -20.65 0.61 -0.81
CA THR A 81 -19.64 1.47 -0.19
C THR A 81 -18.95 2.37 -1.21
N LEU A 82 -19.18 2.10 -2.51
CA LEU A 82 -18.53 2.71 -3.67
C LEU A 82 -19.36 3.81 -4.34
N ASP A 83 -20.56 4.15 -3.85
CA ASP A 83 -21.49 5.13 -4.47
C ASP A 83 -20.91 6.52 -4.78
N ASN A 84 -19.68 6.82 -4.36
CA ASN A 84 -18.99 8.09 -4.65
C ASN A 84 -17.63 7.93 -5.33
N ILE A 85 -17.20 6.72 -5.67
CA ILE A 85 -15.93 6.52 -6.38
C ILE A 85 -16.12 6.85 -7.85
N GLN A 86 -15.30 7.78 -8.36
CA GLN A 86 -15.34 8.20 -9.75
C GLN A 86 -14.02 7.89 -10.47
N VAL A 87 -14.07 7.90 -11.79
CA VAL A 87 -12.85 7.87 -12.61
C VAL A 87 -11.97 9.06 -12.25
N GLY A 88 -10.68 8.81 -12.03
CA GLY A 88 -9.71 9.78 -11.52
C GLY A 88 -9.51 9.71 -10.01
N ASP A 89 -10.35 8.99 -9.25
CA ASP A 89 -10.19 8.91 -7.80
C ASP A 89 -9.03 8.02 -7.38
N LYS A 90 -8.37 8.42 -6.30
CA LYS A 90 -7.28 7.64 -5.71
C LYS A 90 -7.82 6.69 -4.66
N ILE A 91 -7.69 5.40 -4.91
CA ILE A 91 -8.26 4.35 -4.06
C ILE A 91 -7.20 3.36 -3.60
N VAL A 92 -7.49 2.69 -2.49
CA VAL A 92 -6.73 1.57 -1.94
C VAL A 92 -7.69 0.40 -1.77
N ILE A 93 -7.41 -0.70 -2.48
CA ILE A 93 -8.14 -1.95 -2.37
C ILE A 93 -7.25 -2.95 -1.65
N LYS A 94 -7.75 -3.52 -0.55
CA LYS A 94 -7.07 -4.60 0.18
C LYS A 94 -7.70 -5.94 -0.15
N LYS A 95 -6.87 -6.94 -0.43
CA LYS A 95 -7.26 -8.32 -0.75
C LYS A 95 -6.69 -9.29 0.29
N ASN A 96 -7.34 -10.44 0.46
CA ASN A 96 -6.81 -11.57 1.24
C ASN A 96 -5.93 -12.50 0.37
N LEU A 97 -5.35 -13.54 1.00
CA LEU A 97 -4.52 -14.57 0.34
C LEU A 97 -5.22 -15.30 -0.81
N SER A 98 -6.56 -15.37 -0.77
CA SER A 98 -7.39 -15.96 -1.82
C SER A 98 -7.76 -14.98 -2.94
N GLY A 99 -7.25 -13.74 -2.89
CA GLY A 99 -7.53 -12.69 -3.88
C GLY A 99 -8.89 -12.00 -3.69
N GLN A 100 -9.65 -12.34 -2.64
CA GLN A 100 -10.94 -11.72 -2.35
C GLN A 100 -10.72 -10.33 -1.76
N VAL A 101 -11.55 -9.38 -2.17
CA VAL A 101 -11.52 -8.01 -1.63
C VAL A 101 -12.00 -8.03 -0.18
N MET A 102 -11.20 -7.48 0.72
CA MET A 102 -11.53 -7.31 2.13
C MET A 102 -11.99 -5.88 2.45
N SER A 103 -11.46 -4.89 1.72
CA SER A 103 -11.76 -3.48 1.98
C SER A 103 -11.45 -2.64 0.75
N VAL A 104 -12.23 -1.60 0.56
CA VAL A 104 -11.96 -0.53 -0.39
C VAL A 104 -12.00 0.80 0.33
N LYS A 105 -10.95 1.60 0.20
CA LYS A 105 -10.90 2.94 0.77
C LYS A 105 -10.64 3.96 -0.33
N ASP A 106 -11.53 4.94 -0.42
CA ASP A 106 -11.30 6.16 -1.20
C ASP A 106 -10.46 7.15 -0.38
N ILE A 107 -9.27 7.51 -0.89
CA ILE A 107 -8.38 8.48 -0.23
C ILE A 107 -8.86 9.92 -0.50
N ASN A 108 -9.55 10.15 -1.62
CA ASN A 108 -10.03 11.47 -1.98
C ASN A 108 -11.25 11.90 -1.15
N LYS A 109 -12.09 10.96 -0.70
CA LYS A 109 -13.23 11.25 0.17
C LYS A 109 -12.84 11.99 1.46
N ASP A 110 -11.73 11.58 2.09
CA ASP A 110 -11.20 12.25 3.29
C ASP A 110 -10.80 13.71 2.98
N LYS A 111 -10.24 13.98 1.79
CA LYS A 111 -9.90 15.35 1.36
C LYS A 111 -11.11 16.21 0.99
N ARG A 112 -12.07 15.64 0.26
CA ARG A 112 -13.31 16.35 -0.14
C ARG A 112 -14.16 16.77 1.07
N LEU A 113 -14.12 16.01 2.16
CA LEU A 113 -14.78 16.38 3.42
C LEU A 113 -14.06 17.55 4.10
N ILE A 114 -12.73 17.57 4.10
CA ILE A 114 -11.93 18.66 4.69
C ILE A 114 -12.14 19.98 3.93
N ASP A 115 -12.15 19.96 2.59
CA ASP A 115 -12.36 21.16 1.79
C ASP A 115 -13.79 21.72 1.93
N LYS A 116 -14.80 20.85 2.16
CA LYS A 116 -16.18 21.28 2.44
C LYS A 116 -16.33 22.02 3.77
N HIS A 117 -15.52 21.70 4.78
CA HIS A 117 -15.54 22.43 6.04
C HIS A 117 -14.92 23.82 5.91
N ASN A 118 -13.82 23.96 5.15
CA ASN A 118 -13.14 25.24 4.97
C ASN A 118 -13.92 26.27 4.13
N PHE A 119 -14.83 25.82 3.25
CA PHE A 119 -15.67 26.73 2.46
C PHE A 119 -16.87 27.31 3.23
N ARG A 120 -17.28 26.68 4.36
CA ARG A 120 -18.42 27.17 5.14
C ARG A 120 -18.07 28.36 6.04
N ASP A 121 -16.80 28.55 6.35
CA ASP A 121 -16.34 29.67 7.20
C ASP A 121 -16.03 30.95 6.39
N PHE A 122 -16.21 30.92 5.06
CA PHE A 122 -15.96 32.06 4.16
C PHE A 122 -17.22 32.85 3.79
N ASN A 123 -18.28 32.78 4.60
CA ASN A 123 -19.47 33.62 4.45
C ASN A 123 -19.71 34.38 5.75
N GLY A 124 -19.16 35.59 5.87
CA GLY A 124 -19.45 36.36 7.08
C GLY A 124 -18.80 37.71 7.31
N HIS A 125 -18.24 38.42 6.33
CA HIS A 125 -17.90 39.84 6.54
C HIS A 125 -18.46 40.73 5.43
N TYR A 126 -19.57 41.36 5.78
CA TYR A 126 -20.25 42.46 5.08
C TYR A 126 -19.27 43.50 4.54
N PHE A 127 -19.11 43.57 3.22
CA PHE A 127 -18.64 44.79 2.56
C PHE A 127 -19.80 45.78 2.49
N LYS A 128 -19.90 46.65 3.51
CA LYS A 128 -20.73 47.86 3.46
C LYS A 128 -20.10 48.81 2.44
N ARG A 129 -20.66 48.89 1.23
CA ARG A 129 -20.36 49.99 0.31
C ARG A 129 -20.93 51.28 0.91
N ARG A 130 -20.04 52.24 1.18
CA ARG A 130 -20.40 53.66 1.25
C ARG A 130 -20.28 54.24 -0.14
#